data_AF-A0A137QAN5-F1
#
_entry.id   AF-A0A137QAN5-F1
#
_cell.length_a   1.000
_cell.length_b   1.000
_cell.length_c   1.000
_cell.angle_alpha   90.00
_cell.angle_beta   90.00
_cell.angle_gamma   90.00
#
_symmetry.space_group_name_H-M   'P 1'
#
loop_
_entity.id
_entity.type
_entity.pdbx_description
1 polymer ?
#
loop_
_entity_poly.entity_id
_entity_poly.type
_entity_poly.pdbx_seq_one_letter_code
_entity_poly.pdbx_strand_id
1 'polypeptide(L)'
;TKSYLPRVCTVPHQDCNNLAFGWCVVIALGDFDPEEGGHFVLHDLGIVIEFPPGACLLIPSACLWHSNIPIRKNDTRASITFYAAGNLFRFIDNEFQNEPDLAKMNADLYQQRQEEKDTHWRKGLELYSKINDLILQDL
;
A
#
# COMPACT_ATOMS: atom_id res chain seq x y z
N THR A 1 7.45 1.41 -7.12
CA THR A 1 7.45 0.08 -7.76
C THR A 1 7.72 0.22 -9.25
N LYS A 2 8.70 -0.50 -9.82
CA LYS A 2 8.95 -0.51 -11.28
C LYS A 2 8.22 -1.71 -11.88
N SER A 3 7.30 -1.48 -12.82
CA SER A 3 6.60 -2.53 -13.55
C SER A 3 7.16 -2.65 -14.96
N TYR A 4 7.64 -3.84 -15.33
CA TYR A 4 8.15 -4.12 -16.68
C TYR A 4 7.12 -4.96 -17.45
N LEU A 5 6.32 -4.27 -18.25
CA LEU A 5 5.36 -4.92 -19.15
C LEU A 5 6.11 -5.78 -20.20
N PRO A 6 5.52 -6.89 -20.68
CA PRO A 6 4.19 -7.41 -20.35
C PRO A 6 4.22 -8.49 -19.25
N ARG A 7 5.26 -8.55 -18.39
CA ARG A 7 5.41 -9.59 -17.36
C ARG A 7 5.75 -8.95 -16.01
N VAL A 8 4.81 -8.18 -15.50
CA VAL A 8 5.01 -7.40 -14.27
C VAL A 8 5.09 -8.35 -13.08
N CYS A 9 6.29 -8.45 -12.50
CA CYS A 9 6.53 -8.98 -11.17
C CYS A 9 7.25 -7.97 -10.29
N THR A 10 7.14 -8.16 -8.99
CA THR A 10 7.73 -7.28 -7.99
C THR A 10 8.53 -8.10 -6.99
N VAL A 11 9.62 -7.52 -6.51
CA VAL A 11 10.29 -8.03 -5.30
C VAL A 11 9.46 -7.63 -4.07
N PRO A 12 9.60 -8.31 -2.93
CA PRO A 12 8.97 -7.89 -1.68
C PRO A 12 9.26 -6.40 -1.40
N HIS A 13 8.21 -5.62 -1.15
CA HIS A 13 8.31 -4.19 -0.83
C HIS A 13 7.12 -3.71 -0.01
N GLN A 14 7.26 -2.49 0.53
CA GLN A 14 6.16 -1.68 1.04
C GLN A 14 6.06 -0.41 0.20
N ASP A 15 4.85 0.08 -0.01
CA ASP A 15 4.63 1.38 -0.63
C ASP A 15 4.70 2.48 0.43
N CYS A 16 5.90 2.72 0.97
CA CYS A 16 6.12 3.61 2.13
C CYS A 16 5.72 5.09 1.89
N ASN A 17 5.50 5.48 0.63
CA ASN A 17 5.01 6.82 0.28
C ASN A 17 3.47 6.91 0.23
N ASN A 18 2.76 5.79 0.38
CA ASN A 18 1.31 5.77 0.45
C ASN A 18 0.84 6.16 1.85
N LEU A 19 -0.41 6.61 1.94
CA LEU A 19 -1.06 6.89 3.22
C LEU A 19 -1.14 5.60 4.05
N ALA A 20 -0.61 5.62 5.27
CA ALA A 20 -0.50 4.43 6.13
C ALA A 20 -1.85 3.76 6.45
N PHE A 21 -2.91 4.57 6.58
CA PHE A 21 -4.29 4.15 6.82
C PHE A 21 -5.15 4.16 5.54
N GLY A 22 -4.52 4.31 4.37
CA GLY A 22 -5.20 4.28 3.08
C GLY A 22 -5.26 2.87 2.51
N TRP A 23 -6.40 2.49 1.93
CA TRP A 23 -6.48 1.29 1.12
C TRP A 23 -5.81 1.54 -0.24
N CYS A 24 -4.87 0.67 -0.61
CA CYS A 24 -4.37 0.57 -1.97
C CYS A 24 -5.16 -0.52 -2.70
N VAL A 25 -5.68 -0.17 -3.87
CA VAL A 25 -6.38 -1.10 -4.75
C VAL A 25 -5.39 -1.62 -5.78
N VAL A 26 -5.27 -2.93 -5.93
CA VAL A 26 -4.51 -3.58 -6.99
C VAL A 26 -5.49 -4.33 -7.87
N ILE A 27 -5.42 -4.14 -9.19
CA ILE A 27 -6.20 -4.89 -10.18
C ILE A 27 -5.21 -5.66 -11.05
N ALA A 28 -5.34 -6.98 -11.10
CA ALA A 28 -4.57 -7.82 -12.03
C ALA A 28 -5.15 -7.74 -13.44
N LEU A 29 -4.29 -7.62 -14.44
CA LEU A 29 -4.64 -7.60 -15.85
C LEU A 29 -3.74 -8.57 -16.61
N GLY A 30 -4.15 -8.93 -17.83
CA GLY A 30 -3.40 -9.79 -18.73
C GLY A 30 -4.10 -11.12 -18.99
N ASP A 31 -3.32 -12.06 -19.49
CA ASP A 31 -3.75 -13.42 -19.82
C ASP A 31 -2.68 -14.38 -19.25
N PHE A 32 -3.03 -15.00 -18.12
CA PHE A 32 -2.18 -15.93 -17.38
C PHE A 32 -3.07 -16.86 -16.55
N ASP A 33 -2.52 -18.03 -16.24
CA ASP A 33 -3.14 -19.01 -15.36
C ASP A 33 -2.80 -18.69 -13.89
N PRO A 34 -3.80 -18.29 -13.07
CA PRO A 34 -3.56 -17.87 -11.68
C PRO A 34 -3.25 -19.01 -10.72
N GLU A 35 -3.40 -20.28 -11.13
CA GLU A 35 -2.99 -21.44 -10.32
C GLU A 35 -1.48 -21.72 -10.48
N GLU A 36 -0.85 -21.13 -11.50
CA GLU A 36 0.48 -21.49 -11.98
C GLU A 36 1.47 -20.33 -11.98
N GLY A 37 1.03 -19.15 -11.53
CA GLY A 37 1.86 -17.96 -11.42
C GLY A 37 1.07 -16.70 -11.16
N GLY A 38 1.78 -15.57 -11.04
CA GLY A 38 1.14 -14.26 -10.86
C GLY A 38 0.47 -14.04 -9.50
N HIS A 39 0.57 -15.00 -8.57
CA HIS A 39 0.07 -14.89 -7.19
C HIS A 39 0.50 -13.61 -6.51
N PHE A 40 -0.37 -13.12 -5.63
CA PHE A 40 -0.08 -12.01 -4.72
C PHE A 40 0.40 -12.58 -3.37
N VAL A 41 1.47 -12.03 -2.83
CA VAL A 41 2.09 -12.51 -1.59
C VAL A 41 2.03 -11.40 -0.55
N LEU A 42 1.49 -11.72 0.62
CA LEU A 42 1.50 -10.89 1.83
C LEU A 42 2.48 -11.52 2.82
N HIS A 43 3.73 -11.04 2.81
CA HIS A 43 4.85 -11.68 3.49
C HIS A 43 4.69 -11.67 5.01
N ASP A 44 4.30 -10.53 5.59
CA ASP A 44 4.11 -10.37 7.04
C ASP A 44 3.00 -11.28 7.59
N LEU A 45 2.04 -11.67 6.74
CA LEU A 45 0.92 -12.54 7.10
C LEU A 45 1.19 -14.01 6.76
N GLY A 46 2.24 -14.32 6.01
CA GLY A 46 2.50 -15.67 5.52
C GLY A 46 1.43 -16.18 4.54
N ILE A 47 0.75 -15.28 3.82
CA ILE A 47 -0.37 -15.61 2.93
C ILE A 47 0.06 -15.47 1.47
N VAL A 48 -0.30 -16.46 0.66
CA VAL A 48 -0.19 -16.44 -0.81
C VAL A 48 -1.60 -16.56 -1.39
N ILE A 49 -1.93 -15.67 -2.32
CA ILE A 49 -3.26 -15.54 -2.90
C ILE A 49 -3.15 -15.77 -4.41
N GLU A 50 -3.89 -16.74 -4.93
CA GLU A 50 -4.17 -16.82 -6.37
C GLU A 50 -4.91 -15.55 -6.79
N PHE A 51 -4.30 -14.78 -7.69
CA PHE A 51 -4.78 -13.44 -8.02
C PHE A 51 -5.13 -13.34 -9.51
N PRO A 52 -6.34 -13.76 -9.91
CA PRO A 52 -6.71 -13.91 -11.31
C PRO A 52 -6.74 -12.60 -12.11
N PRO A 53 -6.53 -12.66 -13.44
CA PRO A 53 -6.83 -11.53 -14.31
C PRO A 53 -8.26 -10.99 -14.08
N GLY A 54 -8.39 -9.67 -13.96
CA GLY A 54 -9.66 -9.00 -13.66
C GLY A 54 -10.01 -8.94 -12.17
N ALA A 55 -9.28 -9.65 -11.30
CA ALA A 55 -9.50 -9.57 -9.86
C ALA A 55 -8.99 -8.26 -9.27
N CYS A 56 -9.62 -7.87 -8.16
CA CYS A 56 -9.32 -6.67 -7.40
C CYS A 56 -8.98 -7.06 -5.95
N LEU A 57 -7.90 -6.49 -5.42
CA LEU A 57 -7.47 -6.68 -4.04
C LEU A 57 -7.26 -5.30 -3.38
N LEU A 58 -7.78 -5.14 -2.17
CA LEU A 58 -7.56 -3.96 -1.33
C LEU A 58 -6.59 -4.33 -0.22
N ILE A 59 -5.47 -3.60 -0.10
CA ILE A 59 -4.45 -3.84 0.93
C ILE A 59 -3.96 -2.54 1.60
N PRO A 60 -3.53 -2.61 2.87
CA PRO A 60 -2.75 -1.55 3.50
C PRO A 60 -1.28 -1.59 3.00
N SER A 61 -1.07 -1.22 1.73
CA SER A 61 0.22 -1.35 1.00
C SER A 61 1.43 -0.68 1.67
N ALA A 62 1.19 0.39 2.44
CA ALA A 62 2.25 1.10 3.17
C ALA A 62 2.73 0.32 4.41
N CYS A 63 1.89 -0.59 4.94
CA CYS A 63 2.13 -1.28 6.20
C CYS A 63 2.52 -2.75 6.00
N LEU A 64 2.09 -3.39 4.91
CA LEU A 64 2.39 -4.81 4.63
C LEU A 64 3.46 -4.97 3.57
N TRP A 65 4.48 -5.78 3.86
CA TRP A 65 5.39 -6.31 2.86
C TRP A 65 4.62 -7.20 1.90
N HIS A 66 4.63 -6.80 0.63
CA HIS A 66 3.90 -7.49 -0.41
C HIS A 66 4.70 -7.58 -1.71
N SER A 67 4.30 -8.52 -2.56
CA SER A 67 4.83 -8.68 -3.90
C SER A 67 3.86 -9.48 -4.75
N ASN A 68 4.15 -9.56 -6.04
CA ASN A 68 3.55 -10.55 -6.91
C ASN A 68 4.64 -11.37 -7.61
N ILE A 69 4.40 -12.67 -7.75
CA ILE A 69 5.39 -13.59 -8.29
C ILE A 69 5.37 -13.59 -9.83
N PRO A 70 6.42 -14.12 -10.49
CA PRO A 70 6.44 -14.31 -11.93
C PRO A 70 5.27 -15.17 -12.45
N ILE A 71 4.96 -15.00 -13.72
CA ILE A 71 4.05 -15.85 -14.52
C ILE A 71 4.86 -16.77 -15.43
N ARG A 72 4.19 -17.69 -16.13
CA ARG A 72 4.85 -18.54 -17.14
C ARG A 72 5.41 -17.70 -18.29
N LYS A 73 6.41 -18.26 -18.98
CA LYS A 73 7.22 -17.54 -19.98
C LYS A 73 6.41 -16.87 -21.09
N ASN A 74 5.31 -17.51 -21.51
CA ASN A 74 4.49 -17.09 -22.65
C ASN A 74 3.22 -16.33 -22.25
N ASP A 75 3.01 -16.14 -20.94
CA ASP A 75 1.84 -15.44 -20.41
C ASP A 75 2.10 -13.93 -20.37
N THR A 76 1.02 -13.16 -20.16
CA THR A 76 1.10 -11.71 -19.96
C THR A 76 0.44 -11.29 -18.66
N ARG A 77 1.07 -10.35 -17.95
CA ARG A 77 0.53 -9.76 -16.73
C ARG A 77 0.88 -8.29 -16.63
N ALA A 78 -0.14 -7.50 -16.36
CA ALA A 78 -0.06 -6.10 -15.97
C ALA A 78 -0.86 -5.87 -14.68
N SER A 79 -0.77 -4.68 -14.12
CA SER A 79 -1.60 -4.29 -12.99
C SER A 79 -1.91 -2.80 -13.01
N ILE A 80 -3.10 -2.45 -12.55
CA ILE A 80 -3.47 -1.06 -12.22
C ILE A 80 -3.50 -0.95 -10.71
N THR A 81 -2.95 0.14 -10.18
CA THR A 81 -2.95 0.42 -8.74
C THR A 81 -3.54 1.79 -8.44
N PHE A 82 -4.47 1.87 -7.50
CA PHE A 82 -5.00 3.13 -6.98
C PHE A 82 -4.56 3.29 -5.53
N TYR A 83 -3.98 4.43 -5.19
CA TYR A 83 -3.49 4.71 -3.85
C TYR A 83 -3.65 6.20 -3.51
N ALA A 84 -3.67 6.49 -2.22
CA ALA A 84 -3.56 7.84 -1.71
C ALA A 84 -2.09 8.11 -1.33
N ALA A 85 -1.48 9.16 -1.89
CA ALA A 85 -0.10 9.52 -1.56
C ALA A 85 -0.04 10.16 -0.17
N GLY A 86 0.74 9.58 0.75
CA GLY A 86 0.87 10.07 2.13
C GLY A 86 1.44 11.48 2.21
N ASN A 87 2.35 11.84 1.29
CA ASN A 87 2.95 13.17 1.23
C ASN A 87 1.93 14.29 0.99
N LEU A 88 0.78 14.01 0.36
CA LEU A 88 -0.27 15.01 0.17
C LEU A 88 -0.92 15.38 1.51
N PHE A 89 -1.16 14.40 2.38
CA PHE A 89 -1.72 14.62 3.71
C PHE A 89 -0.71 15.30 4.61
N ARG A 90 0.56 14.88 4.54
CA ARG A 90 1.66 15.56 5.25
C ARG A 90 1.78 17.04 4.84
N PHE A 91 1.58 17.36 3.57
CA PHE A 91 1.60 18.75 3.11
C PHE A 91 0.48 19.58 3.75
N ILE A 92 -0.72 19.02 3.88
CA ILE A 92 -1.84 19.67 4.56
C ILE A 92 -1.54 19.83 6.05
N ASP A 93 -1.04 18.78 6.71
CA ASP A 93 -0.66 18.79 8.13
C ASP A 93 0.48 19.79 8.43
N ASN A 94 1.31 20.07 7.43
CA ASN A 94 2.40 21.05 7.48
C ASN A 94 1.94 22.45 7.04
N GLU A 95 0.65 22.78 7.14
CA GLU A 95 0.09 24.08 6.77
C GLU A 95 0.40 24.48 5.31
N PHE A 96 0.32 23.51 4.40
CA PHE A 96 0.62 23.67 2.97
C PHE A 96 2.09 24.00 2.68
N GLN A 97 3.00 23.37 3.42
CA GLN A 97 4.45 23.52 3.25
C GLN A 97 5.14 22.16 3.08
N ASN A 98 6.19 22.14 2.24
CA ASN A 98 7.09 21.00 2.24
C ASN A 98 7.96 21.02 3.51
N GLU A 99 8.57 19.88 3.87
CA GLU A 99 9.36 19.80 5.11
C GLU A 99 10.52 20.81 5.19
N PRO A 100 11.32 21.04 4.13
CA PRO A 100 12.36 22.07 4.15
C PRO A 100 11.86 23.49 4.44
N ASP A 101 10.70 23.86 3.92
CA ASP A 101 10.12 25.18 4.12
C ASP A 101 9.50 25.30 5.51
N LEU A 102 8.82 24.24 5.98
CA LEU A 102 8.31 24.17 7.35
C LEU A 102 9.42 24.34 8.38
N ALA A 103 10.56 23.66 8.19
CA ALA A 103 11.71 23.77 9.08
C ALA A 103 12.25 25.21 9.22
N LYS A 104 12.10 26.04 8.16
CA LYS A 104 12.52 27.44 8.17
C LYS A 104 11.45 28.37 8.75
N MET A 105 10.18 28.09 8.48
CA MET A 105 9.07 28.98 8.84
C MET A 105 8.53 28.73 10.25
N ASN A 106 8.53 27.48 10.70
CA ASN A 106 7.99 27.08 12.01
C ASN A 106 8.76 25.86 12.57
N ALA A 107 9.84 26.15 13.32
CA ALA A 107 10.71 25.12 13.89
C ALA A 107 10.00 24.22 14.92
N ASP A 108 9.07 24.78 15.71
CA ASP A 108 8.33 24.04 16.73
C ASP A 108 7.40 23.01 16.07
N LEU A 109 6.63 23.42 15.06
CA LEU A 109 5.78 22.51 14.29
C LEU A 109 6.62 21.48 13.53
N TYR A 110 7.75 21.88 12.94
CA TYR A 110 8.68 20.95 12.31
C TYR A 110 9.14 19.86 13.28
N GLN A 111 9.58 20.24 14.49
CA GLN A 111 10.04 19.30 15.51
C GLN A 111 8.92 18.35 15.93
N GLN A 112 7.72 18.86 16.19
CA GLN A 112 6.54 18.03 16.49
C GLN A 112 6.30 17.00 15.37
N ARG A 113 6.36 17.43 14.10
CA ARG A 113 6.17 16.53 12.95
C ARG A 113 7.28 15.48 12.84
N GLN A 114 8.51 15.78 13.24
CA GLN A 114 9.58 14.79 13.28
C GLN A 114 9.34 13.73 14.37
N GLU A 115 8.93 14.15 15.57
CA GLU A 115 8.61 13.24 16.69
C GLU A 115 7.44 12.30 16.35
N GLU A 116 6.47 12.78 15.56
CA GLU A 116 5.33 11.98 15.12
C GLU A 116 5.70 10.89 14.09
N LYS A 117 6.79 11.04 13.32
CA LYS A 117 7.17 10.09 12.24
C LYS A 117 7.32 8.66 12.73
N ASP A 118 7.94 8.45 13.89
CA ASP A 118 8.24 7.12 14.42
C ASP A 118 6.97 6.34 14.82
N THR A 119 5.89 7.05 15.14
CA THR A 119 4.62 6.46 15.59
C THR A 119 3.53 6.48 14.52
N HIS A 120 3.75 7.21 13.42
CA HIS A 120 2.72 7.49 12.42
C HIS A 120 2.14 6.23 11.77
N TRP A 121 2.97 5.23 11.47
CA TRP A 121 2.49 3.98 10.87
C TRP A 121 1.61 3.17 11.83
N ARG A 122 1.94 3.14 13.13
CA ARG A 122 1.12 2.46 14.16
C ARG A 122 -0.22 3.15 14.34
N LYS A 123 -0.20 4.48 14.45
CA LYS A 123 -1.43 5.30 14.49
C LYS A 123 -2.28 5.07 13.24
N GLY A 124 -1.66 4.94 12.07
CA GLY A 124 -2.35 4.59 10.83
C GLY A 124 -3.03 3.23 10.90
N LEU A 125 -2.37 2.20 11.45
CA LEU A 125 -2.98 0.88 11.63
C LEU A 125 -4.21 0.90 12.54
N GLU A 126 -4.22 1.75 13.57
CA GLU A 126 -5.36 1.90 14.49
C GLU A 126 -6.61 2.50 13.82
N LEU A 127 -6.46 3.15 12.67
CA LEU A 127 -7.56 3.74 11.92
C LEU A 127 -8.29 2.75 11.00
N TYR A 128 -7.76 1.54 10.82
CA TYR A 128 -8.49 0.49 10.12
C TYR A 128 -9.58 -0.10 11.01
N SER A 129 -10.75 -0.35 10.42
CA SER A 129 -11.83 -1.10 11.07
C SER A 129 -11.35 -2.50 11.45
N LYS A 130 -11.69 -2.91 12.67
CA LYS A 130 -11.55 -4.27 13.18
C LYS A 130 -12.83 -5.03 12.86
N ILE A 131 -12.75 -6.36 12.80
CA ILE A 131 -13.93 -7.22 12.59
C ILE A 131 -15.06 -6.89 13.59
N ASN A 132 -14.71 -6.62 14.85
CA ASN A 132 -15.67 -6.26 15.90
C ASN A 132 -16.36 -4.90 15.69
N ASP A 133 -15.83 -4.04 14.81
CA ASP A 133 -16.46 -2.78 14.43
C ASP A 133 -17.51 -2.99 13.32
N LEU A 134 -17.44 -4.13 12.60
CA LEU A 134 -18.27 -4.45 11.45
C LEU A 134 -19.38 -5.47 11.77
N ILE A 135 -19.12 -6.37 12.73
CA ILE A 135 -20.14 -7.27 13.24
C ILE A 135 -20.98 -6.50 14.26
N LEU A 136 -22.29 -6.46 14.05
CA LEU A 136 -23.23 -5.93 15.04
C LEU A 136 -23.00 -6.65 16.37
N GLN A 137 -22.60 -5.91 17.40
CA GLN A 137 -22.57 -6.40 18.76
C GLN A 137 -24.03 -6.52 19.21
N ASP A 138 -24.53 -7.75 19.26
CA ASP A 138 -25.86 -8.18 19.72
C ASP A 138 -27.07 -7.77 18.85
N LEU A 139 -27.45 -8.69 17.95
CA LEU A 139 -28.85 -8.98 17.60
C LEU A 139 -29.26 -10.30 18.25
#